data_AF-A0AAD9LT42-F1
#
_entry.id   AF-A0AAD9LT42-F1
#
_cell.length_a   1.000
_cell.length_b   1.000
_cell.length_c   1.000
_cell.angle_alpha   90.00
_cell.angle_beta   90.00
_cell.angle_gamma   90.00
#
_symmetry.space_group_name_H-M   'P 1'
#
loop_
_entity.id
_entity.type
_entity.pdbx_description
1 polymer ?
#
loop_
_entity_poly.entity_id
_entity_poly.type
_entity_poly.pdbx_seq_one_letter_code
_entity_poly.pdbx_strand_id
1 'polypeptide(L)'
;MVKLTGGEPVILQTKLSEGYLIDPVELEKALVANPRIKSLMLCNPSNPAGTVHSPAQLENIAAVLRKPQFRHILVIADEIYEQLVYQDEGEAKREHQSFATLPGMYERTLTVNGFSKSHAMPGLRIGYLAAPKYFVQVCTKLQGQLTSCANSVGQAAAVEAMRYEMECVSQNEERMTETLAIMDAKRKYIVKRLQAIPQLEFAYPTSAFYVFLDLASYFDGKQGVTADKSEVVKDADDYCEYLLRHYHVALVPGSAFGVKNGLRISYACSMETIEHALDGLEQSLGALTFTPVSGGAATSSVVAPASNGGAVVARAPFREDAPLTEKYPQNPLLGKIAASKTVVVLGLAKQLEAEGKQVWSLCVGEPDFAPSERVLKAGMSAMEQGKVKYTDVKGTAELRTLIAQYLETCKGLKYDPLTEILVSNGAKQTVYQALLINRFTAIIYNKV
;
A
#
# COMPACT_ATOMS: atom_id res chain seq x y z
N MET A 1 7.18 -0.69 -8.73
CA MET A 1 8.45 -0.30 -8.10
C MET A 1 9.56 -1.31 -8.38
N VAL A 2 9.44 -2.59 -8.01
CA VAL A 2 10.48 -3.61 -8.29
C VAL A 2 10.93 -3.65 -9.76
N LYS A 3 10.00 -3.68 -10.72
CA LYS A 3 10.34 -3.66 -12.16
C LYS A 3 11.12 -2.43 -12.60
N LEU A 4 10.94 -1.27 -11.94
CA LEU A 4 11.66 -0.02 -12.25
C LEU A 4 13.10 -0.04 -11.77
N THR A 5 13.44 -0.87 -10.78
CA THR A 5 14.84 -1.03 -10.39
C THR A 5 15.58 -1.88 -11.42
N GLY A 6 14.86 -2.72 -12.19
CA GLY A 6 15.40 -3.78 -13.04
C GLY A 6 15.16 -5.18 -12.46
N GLY A 7 14.54 -5.29 -11.28
CA GLY A 7 14.25 -6.56 -10.63
C GLY A 7 12.97 -7.23 -11.10
N GLU A 8 12.83 -8.51 -10.74
CA GLU A 8 11.64 -9.32 -10.97
C GLU A 8 10.85 -9.49 -9.66
N PRO A 9 9.54 -9.19 -9.65
CA PRO A 9 8.70 -9.50 -8.50
C PRO A 9 8.30 -10.99 -8.52
N VAL A 10 8.55 -11.69 -7.42
CA VAL A 10 7.99 -13.03 -7.16
C VAL A 10 6.75 -12.83 -6.30
N ILE A 11 5.58 -13.23 -6.79
CA ILE A 11 4.32 -13.09 -6.05
C ILE A 11 4.13 -14.33 -5.18
N LEU A 12 4.05 -14.12 -3.87
CA LEU A 12 3.67 -15.18 -2.93
C LEU A 12 2.16 -15.08 -2.72
N GLN A 13 1.43 -16.05 -3.26
CA GLN A 13 -0.03 -16.07 -3.25
C GLN A 13 -0.57 -16.42 -1.87
N THR A 14 -1.67 -15.77 -1.50
CA THR A 14 -2.22 -15.74 -0.14
C THR A 14 -3.70 -16.03 -0.21
N LYS A 15 -4.29 -16.58 0.86
CA LYS A 15 -5.67 -17.06 0.82
C LYS A 15 -6.60 -16.22 1.68
N LEU A 16 -7.82 -16.05 1.20
CA LEU A 16 -8.91 -15.43 1.95
C LEU A 16 -9.16 -16.13 3.29
N SER A 17 -9.15 -17.46 3.31
CA SER A 17 -9.33 -18.29 4.53
C SER A 17 -8.28 -18.03 5.61
N GLU A 18 -7.14 -17.44 5.24
CA GLU A 18 -6.02 -17.08 6.12
C GLU A 18 -5.97 -15.55 6.36
N GLY A 19 -7.00 -14.81 5.94
CA GLY A 19 -7.02 -13.34 6.01
C GLY A 19 -5.96 -12.67 5.14
N TYR A 20 -5.49 -13.36 4.11
CA TYR A 20 -4.36 -12.95 3.26
C TYR A 20 -3.03 -12.76 4.04
N LEU A 21 -2.86 -13.38 5.21
CA LEU A 21 -1.64 -13.34 6.04
C LEU A 21 -0.61 -14.41 5.62
N ILE A 22 0.69 -14.13 5.77
CA ILE A 22 1.76 -14.98 5.23
C ILE A 22 1.69 -16.37 5.85
N ASP A 23 1.55 -17.38 5.00
CA ASP A 23 1.87 -18.76 5.34
C ASP A 23 3.40 -18.97 5.30
N PRO A 24 4.05 -19.26 6.45
CA PRO A 24 5.49 -19.50 6.51
C PRO A 24 5.95 -20.68 5.64
N VAL A 25 5.09 -21.69 5.44
CA VAL A 25 5.41 -22.87 4.62
C VAL A 25 5.48 -22.47 3.15
N GLU A 26 4.51 -21.71 2.66
CA GLU A 26 4.52 -21.21 1.29
C GLU A 26 5.63 -20.17 1.05
N LEU A 27 5.94 -19.34 2.05
CA LEU A 27 7.09 -18.45 2.02
C LEU A 27 8.39 -19.23 1.83
N GLU A 28 8.61 -20.29 2.62
CA GLU A 28 9.80 -21.12 2.49
C GLU A 28 9.87 -21.80 1.13
N LYS A 29 8.77 -22.38 0.64
CA LYS A 29 8.72 -22.98 -0.71
C LYS A 29 9.08 -21.97 -1.79
N ALA A 30 8.55 -20.75 -1.72
CA ALA A 30 8.85 -19.69 -2.68
C ALA A 30 10.33 -19.29 -2.65
N LEU A 31 10.93 -19.19 -1.46
CA LEU A 31 12.35 -18.88 -1.28
C LEU A 31 13.26 -20.01 -1.81
N VAL A 32 12.92 -21.28 -1.53
CA VAL A 32 13.65 -22.45 -2.06
C VAL A 32 13.58 -22.50 -3.59
N ALA A 33 12.39 -22.31 -4.16
CA ALA A 33 12.19 -22.37 -5.61
C ALA A 33 12.88 -21.22 -6.36
N ASN A 34 13.20 -20.12 -5.68
CA ASN A 34 13.72 -18.90 -6.28
C ASN A 34 14.97 -18.38 -5.53
N PRO A 35 16.14 -19.04 -5.66
CA PRO A 35 17.36 -18.67 -4.93
C PRO A 35 17.92 -17.28 -5.27
N ARG A 36 17.37 -16.61 -6.30
CA ARG A 36 17.73 -15.24 -6.68
C ARG A 36 17.10 -14.18 -5.79
N ILE A 37 16.06 -14.49 -5.01
CA ILE A 37 15.38 -13.52 -4.14
C ILE A 37 16.37 -12.88 -3.16
N LYS A 38 16.24 -11.57 -2.96
CA LYS A 38 17.07 -10.75 -2.04
C LYS A 38 16.27 -9.96 -1.03
N SER A 39 14.97 -9.80 -1.23
CA SER A 39 14.12 -9.14 -0.25
C SER A 39 12.72 -9.72 -0.18
N LEU A 40 12.13 -9.60 1.01
CA LEU A 40 10.71 -9.75 1.30
C LEU A 40 10.11 -8.36 1.50
N MET A 41 9.06 -8.02 0.74
CA MET A 41 8.21 -6.87 1.02
C MET A 41 7.10 -7.29 1.99
N LEU A 42 7.13 -6.76 3.21
CA LEU A 42 6.12 -7.00 4.24
C LEU A 42 5.38 -5.69 4.52
N CYS A 43 4.14 -5.57 4.06
CA CYS A 43 3.28 -4.45 4.44
C CYS A 43 2.32 -4.95 5.53
N ASN A 44 2.55 -4.49 6.75
CA ASN A 44 1.87 -4.94 7.95
C ASN A 44 1.66 -3.73 8.88
N PRO A 45 0.42 -3.30 9.13
CA PRO A 45 -0.83 -3.84 8.60
C PRO A 45 -1.03 -3.70 7.07
N SER A 46 -1.85 -4.57 6.49
CA SER A 46 -1.91 -4.78 5.04
C SER A 46 -2.83 -3.80 4.30
N ASN A 47 -2.31 -3.26 3.20
CA ASN A 47 -3.10 -2.79 2.05
C ASN A 47 -2.87 -3.76 0.89
N PRO A 48 -3.90 -4.37 0.30
CA PRO A 48 -5.32 -4.03 0.42
C PRO A 48 -6.15 -4.81 1.46
N ALA A 49 -5.60 -5.85 2.09
CA ALA A 49 -6.40 -6.82 2.85
C ALA A 49 -7.06 -6.27 4.13
N GLY A 50 -6.49 -5.23 4.75
CA GLY A 50 -6.98 -4.71 6.03
C GLY A 50 -6.68 -5.62 7.22
N THR A 51 -5.73 -6.55 7.07
CA THR A 51 -5.36 -7.52 8.12
C THR A 51 -3.98 -7.23 8.71
N VAL A 52 -3.76 -7.67 9.95
CA VAL A 52 -2.50 -7.53 10.69
C VAL A 52 -2.01 -8.90 11.15
N HIS A 53 -0.71 -9.13 11.01
CA HIS A 53 -0.07 -10.32 11.56
C HIS A 53 0.05 -10.19 13.07
N SER A 54 -0.32 -11.24 13.79
CA SER A 54 -0.01 -11.37 15.22
C SER A 54 1.51 -11.52 15.45
N PRO A 55 2.00 -11.23 16.67
CA PRO A 55 3.39 -11.49 17.05
C PRO A 55 3.88 -12.91 16.74
N ALA A 56 3.03 -13.92 17.00
CA ALA A 56 3.34 -15.32 16.72
C ALA A 56 3.50 -15.60 15.21
N GLN A 57 2.65 -15.01 14.37
CA GLN A 57 2.75 -15.15 12.91
C GLN A 57 4.00 -14.45 12.37
N LEU A 58 4.34 -13.26 12.87
CA LEU A 58 5.57 -12.57 12.50
C LEU A 58 6.82 -13.34 12.91
N GLU A 59 6.81 -13.96 14.09
CA GLU A 59 7.90 -14.81 14.54
C GLU A 59 8.06 -16.07 13.68
N ASN A 60 6.97 -16.67 13.19
CA ASN A 60 7.05 -17.79 12.25
C ASN A 60 7.67 -17.40 10.91
N ILE A 61 7.36 -16.19 10.40
CA ILE A 61 8.03 -15.62 9.21
C ILE A 61 9.52 -15.43 9.49
N ALA A 62 9.86 -14.82 10.64
CA ALA A 62 11.24 -14.59 11.04
C ALA A 62 12.02 -15.90 11.23
N ALA A 63 11.37 -16.96 11.70
CA ALA A 63 11.95 -18.29 11.85
C ALA A 63 12.39 -18.88 10.51
N VAL A 64 11.57 -18.72 9.46
CA VAL A 64 11.97 -19.06 8.08
C VAL A 64 13.20 -18.24 7.70
N LEU A 65 13.17 -16.92 7.84
CA LEU A 65 14.26 -16.04 7.43
C LEU A 65 15.57 -16.25 8.23
N ARG A 66 15.53 -16.84 9.43
CA ARG A 66 16.73 -17.19 10.22
C ARG A 66 17.45 -18.44 9.74
N LYS A 67 16.80 -19.31 8.95
CA LYS A 67 17.43 -20.50 8.38
C LYS A 67 18.70 -20.11 7.61
N PRO A 68 19.82 -20.84 7.72
CA PRO A 68 21.12 -20.43 7.18
C PRO A 68 21.09 -19.99 5.71
N GLN A 69 20.33 -20.70 4.88
CA GLN A 69 20.17 -20.41 3.45
C GLN A 69 19.41 -19.11 3.14
N PHE A 70 18.65 -18.55 4.08
CA PHE A 70 17.83 -17.34 3.89
C PHE A 70 18.34 -16.12 4.67
N ARG A 71 19.52 -16.21 5.30
CA ARG A 71 20.11 -15.07 6.05
C ARG A 71 20.39 -13.82 5.20
N HIS A 72 20.53 -14.01 3.90
CA HIS A 72 20.79 -12.95 2.93
C HIS A 72 19.53 -12.17 2.50
N ILE A 73 18.34 -12.59 2.94
CA ILE A 73 17.08 -11.94 2.61
C ILE A 73 16.90 -10.71 3.50
N LEU A 74 16.77 -9.53 2.89
CA LEU A 74 16.35 -8.31 3.58
C LEU A 74 14.84 -8.25 3.71
N VAL A 75 14.34 -7.59 4.76
CA VAL A 75 12.91 -7.30 4.89
C VAL A 75 12.69 -5.81 4.70
N ILE A 76 11.83 -5.43 3.77
CA ILE A 76 11.32 -4.07 3.64
C ILE A 76 9.96 -4.07 4.33
N ALA A 77 9.93 -3.56 5.55
CA ALA A 77 8.75 -3.55 6.41
C ALA A 77 8.02 -2.22 6.25
N ASP A 78 6.93 -2.20 5.49
CA ASP A 78 6.03 -1.06 5.37
C ASP A 78 5.00 -1.10 6.50
N GLU A 79 5.26 -0.31 7.54
CA GLU A 79 4.54 -0.25 8.81
C GLU A 79 3.64 1.01 8.88
N ILE A 80 3.32 1.62 7.73
CA ILE A 80 2.60 2.90 7.63
C ILE A 80 1.21 2.93 8.30
N TYR A 81 0.61 1.76 8.55
CA TYR A 81 -0.69 1.60 9.21
C TYR A 81 -0.59 1.16 10.68
N GLU A 82 0.60 1.19 11.30
CA GLU A 82 0.84 0.57 12.62
C GLU A 82 -0.11 1.00 13.75
N GLN A 83 -0.65 2.22 13.72
CA GLN A 83 -1.58 2.74 14.74
C GLN A 83 -3.05 2.53 14.37
N LEU A 84 -3.33 1.91 13.22
CA LEU A 84 -4.67 1.63 12.71
C LEU A 84 -4.96 0.14 12.90
N VAL A 85 -5.11 -0.29 14.15
CA VAL A 85 -5.42 -1.68 14.54
C VAL A 85 -6.69 -1.66 15.38
N TYR A 86 -7.62 -2.56 15.07
CA TYR A 86 -8.94 -2.61 15.71
C TYR A 86 -9.04 -3.78 16.67
N GLN A 87 -9.61 -3.51 17.85
CA GLN A 87 -9.88 -4.51 18.87
C GLN A 87 -11.39 -4.78 18.93
N ASP A 88 -11.78 -6.03 18.70
CA ASP A 88 -13.14 -6.48 18.95
C ASP A 88 -13.28 -6.96 20.40
N GLU A 89 -14.47 -6.81 20.97
CA GLU A 89 -14.78 -7.27 22.31
C GLU A 89 -14.69 -8.80 22.39
N GLY A 90 -14.02 -9.31 23.43
CA GLY A 90 -13.85 -10.76 23.64
C GLY A 90 -12.73 -11.42 22.81
N GLU A 91 -12.16 -10.72 21.83
CA GLU A 91 -11.03 -11.23 21.04
C GLU A 91 -9.69 -11.02 21.75
N ALA A 92 -8.69 -11.84 21.40
CA ALA A 92 -7.32 -11.63 21.88
C ALA A 92 -6.81 -10.24 21.49
N LYS A 93 -5.96 -9.64 22.34
CA LYS A 93 -5.38 -8.31 22.09
C LYS A 93 -4.65 -8.32 20.75
N ARG A 94 -5.05 -7.44 19.84
CA ARG A 94 -4.37 -7.19 18.57
C ARG A 94 -3.45 -5.99 18.74
N GLU A 95 -2.20 -6.15 18.31
CA GLU A 95 -1.23 -5.07 18.31
C GLU A 95 -0.28 -5.24 17.12
N HIS A 96 0.20 -4.11 16.61
CA HIS A 96 1.25 -4.12 15.60
C HIS A 96 2.61 -4.31 16.26
N GLN A 97 3.37 -5.31 15.82
CA GLN A 97 4.77 -5.49 16.18
C GLN A 97 5.67 -5.16 14.99
N SER A 98 6.61 -4.22 15.20
CA SER A 98 7.62 -3.89 14.19
C SER A 98 8.54 -5.08 13.93
N PHE A 99 8.74 -5.44 12.67
CA PHE A 99 9.45 -6.69 12.31
C PHE A 99 10.92 -6.67 12.77
N ALA A 100 11.53 -5.50 12.81
CA ALA A 100 12.90 -5.29 13.28
C ALA A 100 13.11 -5.66 14.77
N THR A 101 12.03 -5.75 15.56
CA THR A 101 12.13 -6.13 16.99
C THR A 101 12.37 -7.62 17.19
N LEU A 102 12.11 -8.44 16.16
CA LEU A 102 12.26 -9.88 16.26
C LEU A 102 13.73 -10.29 16.29
N PRO A 103 14.10 -11.35 17.05
CA PRO A 103 15.48 -11.79 17.15
C PRO A 103 16.12 -12.04 15.79
N GLY A 104 17.27 -11.40 15.54
CA GLY A 104 18.04 -11.52 14.30
C GLY A 104 17.43 -10.82 13.07
N MET A 105 16.45 -9.92 13.26
CA MET A 105 15.83 -9.16 12.17
C MET A 105 16.29 -7.71 12.07
N TYR A 106 16.73 -7.08 13.17
CA TYR A 106 17.15 -5.68 13.21
C TYR A 106 18.15 -5.30 12.09
N GLU A 107 19.25 -6.05 11.96
CA GLU A 107 20.35 -5.74 11.02
C GLU A 107 19.99 -5.87 9.53
N ARG A 108 18.80 -6.40 9.23
CA ARG A 108 18.34 -6.70 7.87
C ARG A 108 16.90 -6.31 7.60
N THR A 109 16.32 -5.46 8.46
CA THR A 109 15.00 -4.86 8.26
C THR A 109 15.15 -3.39 7.93
N LEU A 110 14.53 -2.97 6.83
CA LEU A 110 14.39 -1.59 6.41
C LEU A 110 12.96 -1.15 6.76
N THR A 111 12.79 -0.56 7.93
CA THR A 111 11.48 -0.12 8.43
C THR A 111 11.07 1.17 7.74
N VAL A 112 9.95 1.11 7.03
CA VAL A 112 9.33 2.22 6.32
C VAL A 112 8.05 2.61 7.05
N ASN A 113 7.91 3.90 7.34
CA ASN A 113 6.71 4.44 7.97
C ASN A 113 6.58 5.95 7.64
N GLY A 114 5.63 6.67 8.24
CA GLY A 114 5.39 8.07 7.95
C GLY A 114 4.08 8.63 8.49
N PHE A 115 3.75 9.83 8.00
CA PHE A 115 2.70 10.66 8.61
C PHE A 115 1.40 10.68 7.78
N SER A 116 1.35 9.91 6.70
CA SER A 116 0.23 9.97 5.75
C SER A 116 -1.08 9.38 6.28
N LYS A 117 -1.04 8.49 7.27
CA LYS A 117 -2.20 7.67 7.69
C LYS A 117 -2.65 8.03 9.10
N SER A 118 -1.92 7.60 10.11
CA SER A 118 -2.22 7.87 11.52
C SER A 118 -2.24 9.36 11.89
N HIS A 119 -1.55 10.21 11.12
CA HIS A 119 -1.48 11.65 11.37
C HIS A 119 -2.29 12.49 10.38
N ALA A 120 -3.03 11.88 9.45
CA ALA A 120 -3.79 12.58 8.41
C ALA A 120 -3.00 13.62 7.58
N MET A 121 -1.71 13.35 7.30
CA MET A 121 -0.86 14.24 6.49
C MET A 121 -0.51 13.65 5.10
N PRO A 122 -1.44 13.02 4.34
CA PRO A 122 -1.08 12.40 3.07
C PRO A 122 -0.59 13.41 2.03
N GLY A 123 -1.16 14.62 1.98
CA GLY A 123 -0.76 15.68 1.05
C GLY A 123 0.61 16.31 1.34
N LEU A 124 1.06 16.28 2.61
CA LEU A 124 2.36 16.86 3.00
C LEU A 124 3.56 15.99 2.63
N ARG A 125 3.32 14.75 2.19
CA ARG A 125 4.36 13.86 1.66
C ARG A 125 5.55 13.64 2.59
N ILE A 126 5.34 13.38 3.88
CA ILE A 126 6.43 13.06 4.82
C ILE A 126 6.39 11.58 5.21
N GLY A 127 7.51 10.89 5.03
CA GLY A 127 7.74 9.51 5.49
C GLY A 127 9.20 9.31 5.86
N TYR A 128 9.55 8.17 6.45
CA TYR A 128 10.91 7.90 6.90
C TYR A 128 11.32 6.45 6.73
N LEU A 129 12.64 6.25 6.60
CA LEU A 129 13.33 4.98 6.71
C LEU A 129 14.09 4.96 8.05
N ALA A 130 13.89 3.90 8.83
CA ALA A 130 14.77 3.53 9.94
C ALA A 130 15.46 2.19 9.58
N ALA A 131 16.79 2.21 9.51
CA ALA A 131 17.57 1.05 9.10
C ALA A 131 19.04 1.22 9.50
N PRO A 132 19.84 0.13 9.55
CA PRO A 132 21.27 0.23 9.79
C PRO A 132 21.95 1.25 8.87
N LYS A 133 22.92 1.98 9.44
CA LYS A 133 23.66 3.07 8.77
C LYS A 133 24.09 2.76 7.34
N TYR A 134 24.53 1.53 7.09
CA TYR A 134 24.94 1.05 5.77
C TYR A 134 23.88 1.32 4.69
N PHE A 135 22.60 1.01 4.97
CA PHE A 135 21.50 1.22 4.02
C PHE A 135 21.10 2.69 3.94
N VAL A 136 21.03 3.37 5.09
CA VAL A 136 20.62 4.78 5.16
C VAL A 136 21.60 5.69 4.42
N GLN A 137 22.90 5.43 4.47
CA GLN A 137 23.91 6.18 3.73
C GLN A 137 23.69 6.11 2.21
N VAL A 138 23.39 4.92 1.67
CA VAL A 138 23.15 4.75 0.22
C VAL A 138 21.82 5.37 -0.19
N CYS A 139 20.76 5.19 0.59
CA CYS A 139 19.48 5.85 0.35
C CYS A 139 19.63 7.39 0.40
N THR A 140 20.42 7.93 1.33
CA THR A 140 20.69 9.38 1.42
C THR A 140 21.38 9.89 0.14
N LYS A 141 22.40 9.16 -0.34
CA LYS A 141 23.08 9.50 -1.61
C LYS A 141 22.11 9.49 -2.79
N LEU A 142 21.25 8.47 -2.86
CA LEU A 142 20.22 8.35 -3.90
C LEU A 142 19.22 9.50 -3.83
N GLN A 143 18.70 9.80 -2.64
CA GLN A 143 17.74 10.88 -2.41
C GLN A 143 18.29 12.24 -2.83
N GLY A 144 19.55 12.51 -2.52
CA GLY A 144 20.25 13.74 -2.90
C GLY A 144 20.35 13.97 -4.42
N GLN A 145 20.24 12.91 -5.23
CA GLN A 145 20.25 13.00 -6.70
C GLN A 145 18.84 13.00 -7.32
N LEU A 146 17.82 12.57 -6.57
CA LEU A 146 16.44 12.44 -7.08
C LEU A 146 15.53 13.59 -6.65
N THR A 147 15.58 13.97 -5.37
CA THR A 147 14.60 14.89 -4.77
C THR A 147 15.20 15.91 -3.83
N SER A 148 16.51 15.84 -3.53
CA SER A 148 17.15 16.59 -2.45
C SER A 148 16.56 16.22 -1.07
N CYS A 149 15.93 17.14 -0.33
CA CYS A 149 15.30 16.86 0.96
C CYS A 149 13.77 16.75 0.84
N ALA A 150 13.10 16.18 1.84
CA ALA A 150 11.65 16.33 1.98
C ALA A 150 11.29 17.81 2.21
N ASN A 151 10.06 18.21 1.87
CA ASN A 151 9.64 19.61 2.03
C ASN A 151 9.72 20.08 3.49
N SER A 152 10.24 21.29 3.71
CA SER A 152 10.56 21.83 5.05
C SER A 152 9.32 22.11 5.89
N VAL A 153 8.21 22.55 5.27
CA VAL A 153 6.92 22.82 5.95
C VAL A 153 6.32 21.54 6.52
N GLY A 154 6.26 20.49 5.72
CA GLY A 154 5.80 19.17 6.15
C GLY A 154 6.69 18.58 7.24
N GLN A 155 8.02 18.80 7.17
CA GLN A 155 8.93 18.39 8.25
C GLN A 155 8.63 19.13 9.56
N ALA A 156 8.30 20.42 9.54
CA ALA A 156 7.90 21.16 10.74
C ALA A 156 6.57 20.66 11.32
N ALA A 157 5.59 20.37 10.47
CA ALA A 157 4.34 19.75 10.90
C ALA A 157 4.58 18.34 11.49
N ALA A 158 5.49 17.55 10.90
CA ALA A 158 5.85 16.23 11.39
C ALA A 158 6.60 16.27 12.73
N VAL A 159 7.44 17.29 12.97
CA VAL A 159 8.06 17.52 14.29
C VAL A 159 6.97 17.68 15.36
N GLU A 160 5.98 18.52 15.10
CA GLU A 160 4.89 18.74 16.05
C GLU A 160 4.01 17.50 16.24
N ALA A 161 3.79 16.73 15.16
CA ALA A 161 3.08 15.47 15.21
C ALA A 161 3.79 14.46 16.13
N MET A 162 5.11 14.32 16.01
CA MET A 162 5.90 13.44 16.88
C MET A 162 5.97 13.93 18.32
N ARG A 163 6.07 15.25 18.56
CA ARG A 163 6.03 15.82 19.91
C ARG A 163 4.71 15.48 20.59
N TYR A 164 3.59 15.68 19.89
CA TYR A 164 2.29 15.36 20.42
C TYR A 164 2.14 13.86 20.73
N GLU A 165 2.61 12.98 19.83
CA GLU A 165 2.65 11.54 20.07
C GLU A 165 3.45 11.20 21.34
N MET A 166 4.65 11.76 21.49
CA MET A 166 5.50 11.51 22.66
C MET A 166 4.92 12.10 23.97
N GLU A 167 4.23 13.23 23.90
CA GLU A 167 3.52 13.80 25.05
C GLU A 167 2.40 12.85 25.52
N CYS A 168 1.55 12.35 24.62
CA CYS A 168 0.53 11.36 24.94
C CYS A 168 1.15 10.10 25.56
N VAL A 169 2.22 9.55 24.95
CA VAL A 169 2.94 8.38 25.48
C VAL A 169 3.45 8.64 26.91
N SER A 170 4.01 9.81 27.18
CA SER A 170 4.50 10.18 28.53
C SER A 170 3.39 10.28 29.58
N GLN A 171 2.16 10.53 29.15
CA GLN A 171 0.96 10.62 29.97
C GLN A 171 0.20 9.29 30.03
N ASN A 172 0.71 8.23 29.39
CA ASN A 172 0.04 6.94 29.24
C ASN A 172 -1.33 7.06 28.53
N GLU A 173 -1.39 7.96 27.54
CA GLU A 173 -2.54 8.18 26.66
C GLU A 173 -2.24 7.66 25.24
N GLU A 174 -3.28 7.20 24.54
CA GLU A 174 -3.18 6.82 23.13
C GLU A 174 -3.80 7.92 22.26
N ARG A 175 -2.96 8.68 21.54
CA ARG A 175 -3.37 9.80 20.67
C ARG A 175 -4.49 9.43 19.69
N MET A 176 -4.48 8.19 19.21
CA MET A 176 -5.41 7.70 18.19
C MET A 176 -6.76 7.23 18.74
N THR A 177 -7.00 7.22 20.05
CA THR A 177 -8.20 6.62 20.67
C THR A 177 -9.51 7.07 20.02
N GLU A 178 -9.77 8.38 19.96
CA GLU A 178 -11.01 8.92 19.39
C GLU A 178 -11.13 8.66 17.88
N THR A 179 -10.02 8.83 17.17
CA THR A 179 -9.98 8.59 15.72
C THR A 179 -10.22 7.11 15.39
N LEU A 180 -9.63 6.20 16.16
CA LEU A 180 -9.83 4.76 16.03
C LEU A 180 -11.28 4.38 16.33
N ALA A 181 -11.91 4.97 17.35
CA ALA A 181 -13.32 4.72 17.65
C ALA A 181 -14.24 5.10 16.47
N ILE A 182 -14.00 6.25 15.83
CA ILE A 182 -14.75 6.68 14.63
C ILE A 182 -14.52 5.69 13.47
N MET A 183 -13.27 5.33 13.22
CA MET A 183 -12.92 4.41 12.13
C MET A 183 -13.44 2.99 12.40
N ASP A 184 -13.51 2.56 13.66
CA ASP A 184 -14.04 1.27 14.07
C ASP A 184 -15.57 1.21 13.90
N ALA A 185 -16.28 2.30 14.19
CA ALA A 185 -17.71 2.41 13.90
C ALA A 185 -18.00 2.24 12.40
N LYS A 186 -17.22 2.90 11.53
CA LYS A 186 -17.28 2.74 10.06
C LYS A 186 -17.00 1.29 9.64
N ARG A 187 -15.94 0.69 10.19
CA ARG A 187 -15.56 -0.70 9.94
C ARG A 187 -16.70 -1.66 10.29
N LYS A 188 -17.27 -1.55 11.50
CA LYS A 188 -18.39 -2.37 11.97
C LYS A 188 -19.63 -2.21 11.11
N TYR A 189 -19.94 -0.98 10.69
CA TYR A 189 -21.05 -0.70 9.79
C TYR A 189 -20.89 -1.43 8.45
N ILE A 190 -19.73 -1.28 7.81
CA ILE A 190 -19.43 -1.91 6.52
C ILE A 190 -19.45 -3.44 6.64
N VAL A 191 -18.78 -4.00 7.65
CA VAL A 191 -18.76 -5.45 7.89
C VAL A 191 -20.19 -5.99 8.00
N LYS A 192 -21.05 -5.33 8.79
CA LYS A 192 -22.45 -5.74 8.96
C LYS A 192 -23.21 -5.74 7.63
N ARG A 193 -23.06 -4.69 6.81
CA ARG A 193 -23.73 -4.57 5.50
C ARG A 193 -23.23 -5.63 4.52
N LEU A 194 -21.91 -5.80 4.40
CA LEU A 194 -21.31 -6.80 3.50
C LEU A 194 -21.69 -8.23 3.88
N GLN A 195 -21.79 -8.56 5.18
CA GLN A 195 -22.26 -9.87 5.66
C GLN A 195 -23.70 -10.18 5.27
N ALA A 196 -24.53 -9.17 5.00
CA ALA A 196 -25.90 -9.35 4.55
C ALA A 196 -26.01 -9.66 3.05
N ILE A 197 -24.92 -9.49 2.27
CA ILE A 197 -24.89 -9.74 0.83
C ILE A 197 -24.69 -11.24 0.57
N PRO A 198 -25.63 -11.94 -0.10
CA PRO A 198 -25.54 -13.38 -0.30
C PRO A 198 -24.33 -13.81 -1.12
N GLN A 199 -23.56 -14.80 -0.65
CA GLN A 199 -22.37 -15.37 -1.32
C GLN A 199 -21.15 -14.43 -1.41
N LEU A 200 -21.19 -13.25 -0.79
CA LEU A 200 -20.04 -12.37 -0.73
C LEU A 200 -19.13 -12.77 0.43
N GLU A 201 -17.85 -12.98 0.15
CA GLU A 201 -16.84 -13.28 1.16
C GLU A 201 -15.79 -12.16 1.20
N PHE A 202 -15.15 -11.98 2.35
CA PHE A 202 -14.11 -10.96 2.51
C PHE A 202 -13.22 -11.25 3.73
N ALA A 203 -11.98 -10.75 3.69
CA ALA A 203 -11.09 -10.87 4.82
C ALA A 203 -11.59 -9.93 5.92
N TYR A 204 -11.83 -10.47 7.11
CA TYR A 204 -12.31 -9.67 8.23
C TYR A 204 -11.28 -8.56 8.54
N PRO A 205 -11.65 -7.27 8.44
CA PRO A 205 -10.71 -6.17 8.61
C PRO A 205 -10.34 -6.03 10.08
N THR A 206 -9.08 -6.30 10.41
CA THR A 206 -8.52 -6.13 11.77
C THR A 206 -7.67 -4.87 11.89
N SER A 207 -7.45 -4.14 10.79
CA SER A 207 -6.51 -3.02 10.73
C SER A 207 -6.66 -2.16 9.47
N ALA A 208 -5.81 -1.13 9.34
CA ALA A 208 -5.82 -0.15 8.26
C ALA A 208 -7.20 0.49 8.11
N PHE A 209 -7.68 0.69 6.89
CA PHE A 209 -9.06 1.13 6.65
C PHE A 209 -9.61 0.56 5.34
N TYR A 210 -9.31 -0.71 5.10
CA TYR A 210 -9.67 -1.42 3.89
C TYR A 210 -10.47 -2.67 4.21
N VAL A 211 -11.39 -3.02 3.32
CA VAL A 211 -11.96 -4.37 3.23
C VAL A 211 -11.64 -4.90 1.84
N PHE A 212 -11.17 -6.14 1.79
CA PHE A 212 -10.88 -6.82 0.53
C PHE A 212 -11.87 -7.95 0.30
N LEU A 213 -12.75 -7.73 -0.66
CA LEU A 213 -13.83 -8.65 -1.03
C LEU A 213 -13.31 -9.68 -2.04
N ASP A 214 -13.89 -10.87 -1.97
CA ASP A 214 -13.78 -11.89 -3.00
C ASP A 214 -15.11 -12.05 -3.74
N LEU A 215 -15.08 -11.81 -5.05
CA LEU A 215 -16.22 -11.92 -5.95
C LEU A 215 -16.19 -13.23 -6.77
N ALA A 216 -15.38 -14.22 -6.38
CA ALA A 216 -15.27 -15.49 -7.10
C ALA A 216 -16.62 -16.21 -7.26
N SER A 217 -17.49 -16.14 -6.25
CA SER A 217 -18.86 -16.71 -6.31
C SER A 217 -19.69 -16.13 -7.47
N TYR A 218 -19.40 -14.90 -7.89
CA TYR A 218 -20.07 -14.17 -8.96
C TYR A 218 -19.37 -14.29 -10.32
N PHE A 219 -18.03 -14.30 -10.37
CA PHE A 219 -17.25 -14.17 -11.61
C PHE A 219 -16.33 -15.35 -11.94
N ASP A 220 -16.15 -16.34 -11.05
CA ASP A 220 -15.37 -17.52 -11.39
C ASP A 220 -16.15 -18.46 -12.30
N GLY A 221 -15.74 -18.53 -13.57
CA GLY A 221 -16.46 -19.27 -14.62
C GLY A 221 -17.83 -18.69 -15.01
N LYS A 222 -18.15 -17.48 -14.52
CA LYS A 222 -19.44 -16.81 -14.71
C LYS A 222 -19.26 -15.39 -15.23
N GLN A 223 -20.31 -14.81 -15.78
CA GLN A 223 -20.42 -13.40 -16.15
C GLN A 223 -21.76 -12.84 -15.71
N GLY A 224 -21.78 -11.57 -15.31
CA GLY A 224 -23.01 -10.84 -15.02
C GLY A 224 -23.64 -10.31 -16.30
N VAL A 225 -24.97 -10.40 -16.40
CA VAL A 225 -25.73 -9.83 -17.53
C VAL A 225 -26.86 -8.99 -16.98
N THR A 226 -27.06 -7.79 -17.54
CA THR A 226 -28.17 -6.91 -17.16
C THR A 226 -29.52 -7.53 -17.54
N ALA A 227 -30.60 -7.14 -16.84
CA ALA A 227 -31.93 -7.70 -17.06
C ALA A 227 -32.45 -7.53 -18.51
N ASP A 228 -32.08 -6.42 -19.16
CA ASP A 228 -32.39 -6.12 -20.56
C ASP A 228 -31.41 -6.74 -21.57
N LYS A 229 -30.36 -7.42 -21.08
CA LYS A 229 -29.27 -8.05 -21.86
C LYS A 229 -28.46 -7.07 -22.72
N SER A 230 -28.52 -5.77 -22.42
CA SER A 230 -27.76 -4.74 -23.15
C SER A 230 -26.27 -4.74 -22.80
N GLU A 231 -25.90 -5.25 -21.63
CA GLU A 231 -24.53 -5.20 -21.13
C GLU A 231 -24.12 -6.51 -20.44
N VAL A 232 -22.84 -6.87 -20.64
CA VAL A 232 -22.19 -8.04 -20.03
C VAL A 232 -21.02 -7.56 -19.19
N VAL A 233 -21.01 -7.95 -17.91
CA VAL A 233 -19.96 -7.67 -16.93
C VAL A 233 -19.13 -8.94 -16.77
N LYS A 234 -17.91 -8.97 -17.29
CA LYS A 234 -17.14 -10.22 -17.45
C LYS A 234 -16.35 -10.61 -16.22
N ASP A 235 -15.86 -9.63 -15.47
CA ASP A 235 -15.00 -9.83 -14.31
C ASP A 235 -15.09 -8.64 -13.32
N ALA A 236 -14.28 -8.69 -12.26
CA ALA A 236 -14.26 -7.66 -11.22
C ALA A 236 -13.80 -6.27 -11.73
N ASP A 237 -13.00 -6.21 -12.79
CA ASP A 237 -12.60 -4.94 -13.42
C ASP A 237 -13.79 -4.31 -14.15
N ASP A 238 -14.44 -5.08 -15.02
CA ASP A 238 -15.67 -4.67 -15.70
C ASP A 238 -16.75 -4.27 -14.69
N TYR A 239 -16.83 -4.97 -13.56
CA TYR A 239 -17.79 -4.68 -12.49
C TYR A 239 -17.53 -3.34 -11.79
N CYS A 240 -16.26 -2.97 -11.57
CA CYS A 240 -15.92 -1.64 -11.04
C CYS A 240 -16.34 -0.52 -12.00
N GLU A 241 -16.16 -0.74 -13.31
CA GLU A 241 -16.59 0.23 -14.33
C GLU A 241 -18.11 0.29 -14.45
N TYR A 242 -18.81 -0.84 -14.29
CA TYR A 242 -20.27 -0.93 -14.24
C TYR A 242 -20.82 -0.14 -13.04
N LEU A 243 -20.28 -0.35 -11.84
CA LEU A 243 -20.63 0.40 -10.63
C LEU A 243 -20.43 1.90 -10.80
N LEU A 244 -19.30 2.31 -11.39
CA LEU A 244 -19.01 3.73 -11.59
C LEU A 244 -19.99 4.39 -12.57
N ARG A 245 -20.37 3.69 -13.65
CA ARG A 245 -21.25 4.24 -14.69
C ARG A 245 -22.71 4.29 -14.27
N HIS A 246 -23.22 3.23 -13.65
CA HIS A 246 -24.66 3.09 -13.38
C HIS A 246 -25.06 3.46 -11.95
N TYR A 247 -24.14 3.36 -11.00
CA TYR A 247 -24.40 3.63 -9.59
C TYR A 247 -23.55 4.79 -9.04
N HIS A 248 -22.67 5.35 -9.85
CA HIS A 248 -21.72 6.41 -9.44
C HIS A 248 -20.87 6.03 -8.24
N VAL A 249 -20.52 4.74 -8.11
CA VAL A 249 -19.66 4.22 -7.04
C VAL A 249 -18.29 3.89 -7.59
N ALA A 250 -17.24 4.50 -7.03
CA ALA A 250 -15.87 4.25 -7.46
C ALA A 250 -15.14 3.30 -6.50
N LEU A 251 -14.74 2.13 -7.00
CA LEU A 251 -13.98 1.10 -6.28
C LEU A 251 -12.74 0.66 -7.05
N VAL A 252 -11.82 -0.05 -6.38
CA VAL A 252 -10.58 -0.52 -7.02
C VAL A 252 -10.63 -2.03 -7.22
N PRO A 253 -10.50 -2.53 -8.46
CA PRO A 253 -10.51 -3.96 -8.73
C PRO A 253 -9.27 -4.64 -8.14
N GLY A 254 -9.47 -5.87 -7.68
CA GLY A 254 -8.46 -6.75 -7.08
C GLY A 254 -7.27 -6.99 -7.98
N SER A 255 -7.45 -6.97 -9.30
CA SER A 255 -6.38 -7.20 -10.27
C SER A 255 -5.26 -6.14 -10.20
N ALA A 256 -5.57 -4.95 -9.66
CA ALA A 256 -4.58 -3.93 -9.32
C ALA A 256 -3.60 -4.43 -8.24
N PHE A 257 -4.08 -5.34 -7.40
CA PHE A 257 -3.35 -5.98 -6.31
C PHE A 257 -2.87 -7.37 -6.70
N GLY A 258 -3.53 -8.16 -7.54
CA GLY A 258 -3.05 -9.52 -7.82
C GLY A 258 -4.16 -10.57 -7.86
N VAL A 259 -5.27 -10.35 -7.15
CA VAL A 259 -6.45 -11.21 -7.20
C VAL A 259 -7.35 -10.78 -8.35
N LYS A 260 -7.52 -11.68 -9.32
CA LYS A 260 -8.44 -11.48 -10.45
C LYS A 260 -9.86 -11.08 -10.02
N ASN A 261 -10.44 -11.80 -9.06
CA ASN A 261 -11.83 -11.61 -8.61
C ASN A 261 -11.92 -10.77 -7.32
N GLY A 262 -10.83 -10.11 -6.91
CA GLY A 262 -10.84 -9.29 -5.71
C GLY A 262 -11.49 -7.93 -5.95
N LEU A 263 -11.86 -7.24 -4.88
CA LEU A 263 -12.35 -5.86 -4.91
C LEU A 263 -11.95 -5.17 -3.61
N ARG A 264 -11.33 -3.99 -3.68
CA ARG A 264 -10.94 -3.23 -2.48
C ARG A 264 -11.89 -2.08 -2.22
N ILE A 265 -12.41 -2.05 -1.00
CA ILE A 265 -13.12 -0.91 -0.40
C ILE A 265 -12.17 -0.15 0.53
N SER A 266 -12.10 1.17 0.42
CA SER A 266 -11.54 2.06 1.45
C SER A 266 -12.67 2.73 2.21
N TYR A 267 -12.65 2.67 3.53
CA TYR A 267 -13.67 3.30 4.38
C TYR A 267 -13.16 4.54 5.13
N ALA A 268 -12.07 5.10 4.63
CA ALA A 268 -11.54 6.39 5.03
C ALA A 268 -12.31 7.54 4.34
N CYS A 269 -13.63 7.61 4.55
CA CYS A 269 -14.51 8.62 3.98
C CYS A 269 -15.73 8.85 4.89
N SER A 270 -16.60 9.79 4.53
CA SER A 270 -17.81 10.08 5.32
C SER A 270 -18.74 8.86 5.40
N MET A 271 -19.53 8.77 6.48
CA MET A 271 -20.57 7.76 6.61
C MET A 271 -21.58 7.80 5.46
N GLU A 272 -21.98 9.00 5.03
CA GLU A 272 -22.85 9.20 3.86
C GLU A 272 -22.29 8.55 2.59
N THR A 273 -20.97 8.72 2.34
CA THR A 273 -20.32 8.08 1.19
C THR A 273 -20.34 6.56 1.31
N ILE A 274 -20.11 6.03 2.53
CA ILE A 274 -20.15 4.60 2.80
C ILE A 274 -21.56 4.03 2.55
N GLU A 275 -22.58 4.70 3.07
CA GLU A 275 -23.99 4.30 2.93
C GLU A 275 -24.40 4.21 1.47
N HIS A 276 -24.22 5.29 0.70
CA HIS A 276 -24.59 5.33 -0.71
C HIS A 276 -23.78 4.37 -1.57
N ALA A 277 -22.49 4.21 -1.29
CA ALA A 277 -21.67 3.27 -2.04
C ALA A 277 -22.07 1.81 -1.79
N LEU A 278 -22.46 1.47 -0.55
CA LEU A 278 -22.97 0.14 -0.23
C LEU A 278 -24.37 -0.10 -0.79
N ASP A 279 -25.24 0.90 -0.81
CA ASP A 279 -26.53 0.82 -1.50
C ASP A 279 -26.33 0.49 -2.98
N GLY A 280 -25.38 1.17 -3.65
CA GLY A 280 -25.02 0.89 -5.04
C GLY A 280 -24.44 -0.52 -5.24
N LEU A 281 -23.58 -0.98 -4.32
CA LEU A 281 -23.03 -2.34 -4.35
C LEU A 281 -24.13 -3.40 -4.24
N GLU A 282 -25.04 -3.26 -3.28
CA GLU A 282 -26.15 -4.19 -3.05
C GLU A 282 -27.12 -4.23 -4.23
N GLN A 283 -27.53 -3.06 -4.73
CA GLN A 283 -28.45 -2.95 -5.86
C GLN A 283 -27.83 -3.50 -7.14
N SER A 284 -26.55 -3.21 -7.39
CA SER A 284 -25.86 -3.66 -8.62
C SER A 284 -25.68 -5.18 -8.67
N LEU A 285 -25.34 -5.84 -7.56
CA LEU A 285 -25.27 -7.30 -7.51
C LEU A 285 -26.64 -7.94 -7.72
N GLY A 286 -27.70 -7.35 -7.17
CA GLY A 286 -29.09 -7.81 -7.37
C GLY A 286 -29.62 -7.58 -8.79
N ALA A 287 -29.12 -6.57 -9.50
CA ALA A 287 -29.54 -6.24 -10.86
C ALA A 287 -28.90 -7.13 -11.94
N LEU A 288 -27.83 -7.84 -11.61
CA LEU A 288 -27.11 -8.71 -12.52
C LEU A 288 -27.57 -10.17 -12.37
N THR A 289 -27.82 -10.83 -13.51
CA THR A 289 -27.97 -12.29 -13.54
C THR A 289 -26.63 -12.92 -13.89
N PHE A 290 -26.09 -13.71 -12.97
CA PHE A 290 -24.81 -14.39 -13.18
C PHE A 290 -25.00 -15.73 -13.88
N THR A 291 -24.47 -15.85 -15.09
CA THR A 291 -24.62 -17.04 -15.93
C THR A 291 -23.26 -17.67 -16.21
N PRO A 292 -23.17 -19.01 -16.35
CA PRO A 292 -21.94 -19.67 -16.78
C PRO A 292 -21.47 -19.13 -18.13
N VAL A 293 -20.16 -18.91 -18.28
CA VAL A 293 -19.60 -18.54 -19.58
C VAL A 293 -19.67 -19.77 -20.48
N SER A 294 -20.54 -19.76 -21.49
CA SER A 294 -20.74 -20.88 -22.40
C SER A 294 -19.51 -21.11 -23.28
N GLY A 295 -18.74 -22.15 -22.96
CA GLY A 295 -17.91 -22.96 -23.88
C GLY A 295 -17.00 -22.21 -24.86
N GLY A 296 -15.86 -21.74 -24.37
CA GLY A 296 -14.65 -21.54 -25.18
C GLY A 296 -13.48 -22.05 -24.37
N ALA A 297 -12.84 -23.13 -24.82
CA ALA A 297 -11.61 -23.63 -24.21
C ALA A 297 -10.63 -22.46 -24.09
N ALA A 298 -10.27 -22.11 -22.85
CA ALA A 298 -9.19 -21.17 -22.60
C ALA A 298 -7.89 -21.83 -23.08
N THR A 299 -7.55 -21.68 -24.35
CA THR A 299 -6.17 -21.80 -24.79
C THR A 299 -5.41 -20.67 -24.13
N SER A 300 -4.74 -20.97 -23.03
CA SER A 300 -3.72 -20.10 -22.45
C SER A 300 -2.58 -20.01 -23.46
N SER A 301 -2.67 -19.07 -24.40
CA SER A 301 -1.50 -18.62 -25.12
C SER A 301 -0.68 -17.77 -24.16
N VAL A 302 0.16 -18.45 -23.38
CA VAL A 302 1.30 -17.80 -22.74
C VAL A 302 2.22 -17.37 -23.87
N VAL A 303 2.05 -16.13 -24.34
CA VAL A 303 3.08 -15.47 -25.12
C VAL A 303 4.23 -15.26 -24.16
N ALA A 304 5.24 -16.13 -24.25
CA ALA A 304 6.51 -15.91 -23.59
C ALA A 304 7.05 -14.54 -24.03
N PRO A 305 7.48 -13.66 -23.10
CA PRO A 305 8.15 -12.45 -23.50
C PRO A 305 9.43 -12.85 -24.24
N ALA A 306 9.59 -12.38 -25.47
CA ALA A 306 10.83 -12.54 -26.21
C ALA A 306 11.98 -12.05 -25.33
N SER A 307 12.91 -12.95 -25.02
CA SER A 307 14.20 -12.58 -24.45
C SER A 307 14.96 -11.80 -25.51
N ASN A 308 14.84 -10.47 -25.51
CA ASN A 308 15.80 -9.64 -26.21
C ASN A 308 17.11 -9.73 -25.45
N GLY A 309 17.90 -10.74 -25.82
CA GLY A 309 19.32 -10.78 -25.54
C GLY A 309 19.94 -9.46 -25.97
N GLY A 310 20.81 -8.92 -25.12
CA GLY A 310 21.53 -7.69 -25.38
C GLY A 310 22.47 -7.84 -26.58
N ALA A 311 21.92 -7.69 -27.78
CA ALA A 311 22.67 -7.28 -28.93
C ALA A 311 22.68 -5.75 -28.92
N VAL A 312 23.87 -5.16 -28.98
CA VAL A 312 24.04 -3.74 -29.28
C VAL A 312 23.50 -3.53 -30.71
N VAL A 313 22.22 -3.18 -30.81
CA VAL A 313 21.62 -2.84 -32.11
C VAL A 313 22.29 -1.55 -32.57
N ALA A 314 23.04 -1.63 -33.65
CA ALA A 314 23.57 -0.45 -34.33
C ALA A 314 22.42 0.53 -34.57
N ARG A 315 22.56 1.76 -34.07
CA ARG A 315 21.52 2.78 -34.14
C ARG A 315 21.15 2.99 -35.61
N ALA A 316 19.90 2.69 -35.98
CA ALA A 316 19.40 3.02 -37.30
C ALA A 316 19.61 4.53 -37.57
N PRO A 317 19.93 4.94 -38.81
CA PRO A 317 20.15 6.34 -39.12
C PRO A 317 18.91 7.16 -38.74
N PHE A 318 19.14 8.34 -38.14
CA PHE A 318 18.08 9.24 -37.71
C PHE A 318 17.19 9.63 -38.89
N ARG A 319 15.89 9.36 -38.77
CA ARG A 319 14.89 9.66 -39.79
C ARG A 319 14.00 10.81 -39.33
N GLU A 320 14.06 11.92 -40.06
CA GLU A 320 13.33 13.14 -39.74
C GLU A 320 11.82 12.99 -39.93
N ASP A 321 11.39 12.02 -40.73
CA ASP A 321 9.98 11.67 -40.99
C ASP A 321 9.41 10.62 -40.02
N ALA A 322 10.24 9.99 -39.16
CA ALA A 322 9.78 8.91 -38.29
C ALA A 322 8.91 9.41 -37.10
N PRO A 323 8.05 8.53 -36.53
CA PRO A 323 7.31 8.83 -35.30
C PRO A 323 8.25 9.15 -34.11
N LEU A 324 7.78 9.95 -33.14
CA LEU A 324 8.58 10.32 -31.94
C LEU A 324 9.08 9.09 -31.16
N THR A 325 8.31 8.01 -31.15
CA THR A 325 8.65 6.75 -30.49
C THR A 325 9.90 6.09 -31.08
N GLU A 326 10.14 6.25 -32.38
CA GLU A 326 11.32 5.73 -33.07
C GLU A 326 12.50 6.71 -32.98
N LYS A 327 12.22 8.01 -33.08
CA LYS A 327 13.24 9.07 -32.96
C LYS A 327 13.87 9.12 -31.58
N TYR A 328 13.05 8.95 -30.54
CA TYR A 328 13.42 9.10 -29.14
C TYR A 328 12.91 7.91 -28.32
N PRO A 329 13.51 6.72 -28.50
CA PRO A 329 13.10 5.55 -27.76
C PRO A 329 13.26 5.79 -26.26
N GLN A 330 12.21 5.52 -25.50
CA GLN A 330 12.21 5.67 -24.05
C GLN A 330 13.00 4.53 -23.39
N ASN A 331 13.38 4.72 -22.13
CA ASN A 331 14.03 3.67 -21.35
C ASN A 331 13.16 2.40 -21.33
N PRO A 332 13.67 1.23 -21.76
CA PRO A 332 12.88 -0.01 -21.83
C PRO A 332 12.24 -0.45 -20.51
N LEU A 333 12.77 -0.01 -19.36
CA LEU A 333 12.17 -0.28 -18.05
C LEU A 333 10.79 0.37 -17.88
N LEU A 334 10.52 1.49 -18.56
CA LEU A 334 9.23 2.17 -18.51
C LEU A 334 8.11 1.32 -19.16
N GLY A 335 8.44 0.54 -20.19
CA GLY A 335 7.48 -0.41 -20.79
C GLY A 335 7.09 -1.58 -19.88
N LYS A 336 7.79 -1.79 -18.76
CA LYS A 336 7.50 -2.87 -17.79
C LYS A 336 6.49 -2.47 -16.71
N ILE A 337 6.09 -1.20 -16.67
CA ILE A 337 5.09 -0.69 -15.72
C ILE A 337 3.81 -0.30 -16.46
N ALA A 338 2.67 -0.44 -15.78
CA ALA A 338 1.38 0.06 -16.23
C ALA A 338 0.93 1.22 -15.34
N ALA A 339 0.03 2.05 -15.85
CA ALA A 339 -0.65 3.04 -15.03
C ALA A 339 -1.39 2.34 -13.88
N SER A 340 -1.43 2.98 -12.71
CA SER A 340 -2.14 2.44 -11.56
C SER A 340 -3.65 2.45 -11.83
N LYS A 341 -4.31 1.29 -11.74
CA LYS A 341 -5.76 1.19 -11.90
C LYS A 341 -6.52 2.08 -10.91
N THR A 342 -6.03 2.23 -9.67
CA THR A 342 -6.58 3.19 -8.71
C THR A 342 -6.54 4.64 -9.22
N VAL A 343 -5.46 5.02 -9.92
CA VAL A 343 -5.34 6.38 -10.49
C VAL A 343 -6.29 6.56 -11.67
N VAL A 344 -6.45 5.52 -12.49
CA VAL A 344 -7.40 5.53 -13.62
C VAL A 344 -8.83 5.70 -13.11
N VAL A 345 -9.28 4.86 -12.17
CA VAL A 345 -10.63 4.95 -11.60
C VAL A 345 -10.85 6.30 -10.92
N LEU A 346 -9.87 6.80 -10.15
CA LEU A 346 -9.97 8.13 -9.54
C LEU A 346 -10.06 9.25 -10.58
N GLY A 347 -9.34 9.13 -11.71
CA GLY A 347 -9.42 10.08 -12.81
C GLY A 347 -10.81 10.11 -13.44
N LEU A 348 -11.41 8.94 -13.66
CA LEU A 348 -12.78 8.81 -14.18
C LEU A 348 -13.81 9.35 -13.20
N ALA A 349 -13.67 9.06 -11.90
CA ALA A 349 -14.53 9.62 -10.85
C ALA A 349 -14.50 11.16 -10.86
N LYS A 350 -13.30 11.75 -10.88
CA LYS A 350 -13.13 13.21 -10.97
C LYS A 350 -13.69 13.82 -12.25
N GLN A 351 -13.62 13.09 -13.36
CA GLN A 351 -14.21 13.54 -14.61
C GLN A 351 -15.75 13.59 -14.50
N LEU A 352 -16.37 12.56 -13.94
CA LEU A 352 -17.83 12.54 -13.70
C LEU A 352 -18.25 13.66 -12.73
N GLU A 353 -17.47 13.91 -11.67
CA GLU A 353 -17.68 15.05 -10.77
C GLU A 353 -17.60 16.40 -11.51
N ALA A 354 -16.62 16.56 -12.40
CA ALA A 354 -16.48 17.77 -13.23
C ALA A 354 -17.63 17.94 -14.24
N GLU A 355 -18.27 16.84 -14.65
CA GLU A 355 -19.52 16.84 -15.44
C GLU A 355 -20.76 17.14 -14.58
N GLY A 356 -20.61 17.40 -13.29
CA GLY A 356 -21.70 17.71 -12.36
C GLY A 356 -22.42 16.49 -11.77
N LYS A 357 -21.87 15.28 -11.94
CA LYS A 357 -22.42 14.06 -11.34
C LYS A 357 -21.83 13.84 -9.95
N GLN A 358 -22.68 13.51 -8.98
CA GLN A 358 -22.22 13.07 -7.67
C GLN A 358 -21.57 11.70 -7.78
N VAL A 359 -20.36 11.51 -7.24
CA VAL A 359 -19.66 10.21 -7.20
C VAL A 359 -19.30 9.84 -5.76
N TRP A 360 -19.64 8.62 -5.35
CA TRP A 360 -19.32 8.07 -4.04
C TRP A 360 -18.05 7.22 -4.12
N SER A 361 -16.93 7.82 -3.77
CA SER A 361 -15.60 7.21 -3.96
C SER A 361 -15.11 6.49 -2.71
N LEU A 362 -14.96 5.17 -2.82
CA LEU A 362 -14.28 4.31 -1.84
C LEU A 362 -12.89 3.88 -2.34
N CYS A 363 -12.32 4.63 -3.31
CA CYS A 363 -11.03 4.31 -3.92
C CYS A 363 -9.84 4.76 -3.09
N VAL A 364 -9.91 5.96 -2.52
CA VAL A 364 -8.74 6.66 -1.97
C VAL A 364 -8.56 6.28 -0.50
N GLY A 365 -7.32 5.95 -0.16
CA GLY A 365 -6.94 5.68 1.22
C GLY A 365 -6.48 6.93 1.96
N GLU A 366 -7.25 8.01 1.88
CA GLU A 366 -6.98 9.29 2.54
C GLU A 366 -7.96 9.43 3.69
N PRO A 367 -7.49 9.53 4.94
CA PRO A 367 -8.38 9.73 6.07
C PRO A 367 -9.22 11.00 5.92
N ASP A 368 -10.50 10.93 6.29
CA ASP A 368 -11.43 12.05 6.27
C ASP A 368 -11.41 12.88 7.57
N PHE A 369 -10.55 12.50 8.53
CA PHE A 369 -10.20 13.32 9.67
C PHE A 369 -8.99 14.22 9.37
N ALA A 370 -8.93 15.37 10.03
CA ALA A 370 -7.83 16.32 9.88
C ALA A 370 -6.67 16.00 10.84
N PRO A 371 -5.43 16.46 10.54
CA PRO A 371 -4.37 16.55 11.54
C PRO A 371 -4.84 17.40 12.73
N SER A 372 -4.26 17.15 13.91
CA SER A 372 -4.50 17.99 15.09
C SER A 372 -4.19 19.47 14.81
N GLU A 373 -4.91 20.38 15.48
CA GLU A 373 -4.78 21.82 15.26
C GLU A 373 -3.33 22.32 15.47
N ARG A 374 -2.62 21.76 16.46
CA ARG A 374 -1.20 22.09 16.72
C ARG A 374 -0.29 21.73 15.54
N VAL A 375 -0.55 20.60 14.86
CA VAL A 375 0.21 20.17 13.68
C VAL A 375 -0.03 21.13 12.51
N LEU A 376 -1.28 21.54 12.29
CA LEU A 376 -1.62 22.53 11.26
C LEU A 376 -0.95 23.88 11.54
N LYS A 377 -1.04 24.38 12.79
CA LYS A 377 -0.38 25.61 13.24
C LYS A 377 1.13 25.55 13.07
N ALA A 378 1.77 24.41 13.35
CA ALA A 378 3.21 24.25 13.16
C ALA A 378 3.62 24.40 11.69
N GLY A 379 2.84 23.84 10.76
CA GLY A 379 3.03 24.03 9.32
C GLY A 379 2.88 25.49 8.89
N MET A 380 1.82 26.16 9.36
CA MET A 380 1.58 27.59 9.09
C MET A 380 2.71 28.47 9.61
N SER A 381 3.09 28.28 10.87
CA SER A 381 4.15 29.05 11.51
C SER A 381 5.51 28.82 10.84
N ALA A 382 5.78 27.61 10.34
CA ALA A 382 6.99 27.35 9.56
C ALA A 382 7.05 28.21 8.29
N MET A 383 5.93 28.40 7.60
CA MET A 383 5.86 29.29 6.43
C MET A 383 6.05 30.75 6.82
N GLU A 384 5.39 31.22 7.88
CA GLU A 384 5.54 32.60 8.40
C GLU A 384 6.98 32.91 8.81
N GLN A 385 7.68 31.94 9.42
CA GLN A 385 9.08 32.04 9.80
C GLN A 385 10.06 31.90 8.62
N GLY A 386 9.56 31.73 7.39
CA GLY A 386 10.40 31.57 6.20
C GLY A 386 11.16 30.24 6.13
N LYS A 387 10.68 29.17 6.80
CA LYS A 387 11.22 27.80 6.69
C LYS A 387 10.81 27.16 5.36
N VAL A 388 11.20 27.77 4.25
CA VAL A 388 10.91 27.37 2.86
C VAL A 388 12.16 26.97 2.07
N LYS A 389 13.32 26.95 2.73
CA LYS A 389 14.61 26.58 2.12
C LYS A 389 14.88 25.09 2.27
N TYR A 390 15.85 24.59 1.50
CA TYR A 390 16.33 23.22 1.64
C TYR A 390 16.81 22.92 3.07
N THR A 391 16.53 21.71 3.51
CA THR A 391 17.07 21.12 4.74
C THR A 391 18.16 20.12 4.38
N ASP A 392 18.79 19.49 5.39
CA ASP A 392 19.64 18.33 5.15
C ASP A 392 18.88 17.28 4.32
N VAL A 393 19.56 16.60 3.40
CA VAL A 393 18.99 15.54 2.56
C VAL A 393 18.31 14.46 3.42
N LYS A 394 18.85 14.18 4.62
CA LYS A 394 18.28 13.22 5.58
C LYS A 394 17.02 13.73 6.29
N GLY A 395 16.73 15.02 6.20
CA GLY A 395 15.74 15.72 7.01
C GLY A 395 16.36 16.43 8.22
N THR A 396 15.56 17.30 8.84
CA THR A 396 16.00 18.09 10.00
C THR A 396 16.50 17.20 11.13
N ALA A 397 17.54 17.64 11.84
CA ALA A 397 18.07 16.90 12.98
C ALA A 397 16.99 16.64 14.05
N GLU A 398 16.16 17.64 14.30
CA GLU A 398 15.04 17.57 15.25
C GLU A 398 14.05 16.45 14.90
N LEU A 399 13.57 16.38 13.65
CA LEU A 399 12.60 15.36 13.24
C LEU A 399 13.20 13.95 13.37
N ARG A 400 14.47 13.79 12.95
CA ARG A 400 15.16 12.49 13.04
C ARG A 400 15.35 12.05 14.49
N THR A 401 15.67 12.97 15.40
CA THR A 401 15.76 12.67 16.83
C THR A 401 14.42 12.23 17.40
N LEU A 402 13.33 12.92 17.07
CA LEU A 402 11.99 12.55 17.55
C LEU A 402 11.52 11.19 17.01
N ILE A 403 11.82 10.88 15.74
CA ILE A 403 11.54 9.56 15.16
C ILE A 403 12.33 8.47 15.91
N ALA A 404 13.63 8.68 16.15
CA ALA A 404 14.45 7.71 16.88
C ALA A 404 13.95 7.50 18.32
N GLN A 405 13.55 8.58 19.01
CA GLN A 405 12.97 8.53 20.34
C GLN A 405 11.67 7.73 20.37
N TYR A 406 10.75 7.98 19.42
CA TYR A 406 9.52 7.19 19.30
C TYR A 406 9.78 5.70 19.07
N LEU A 407 10.71 5.36 18.17
CA LEU A 407 11.06 3.97 17.91
C LEU A 407 11.66 3.29 19.15
N GLU A 408 12.50 3.99 19.90
CA GLU A 408 13.08 3.46 21.14
C GLU A 408 12.01 3.29 22.23
N THR A 409 11.21 4.33 22.50
CA THR A 409 10.21 4.33 23.57
C THR A 409 9.03 3.38 23.28
N CYS A 410 8.48 3.42 22.07
CA CYS A 410 7.25 2.70 21.74
C CYS A 410 7.51 1.29 21.20
N LYS A 411 8.69 1.02 20.63
CA LYS A 411 9.00 -0.26 19.97
C LYS A 411 10.23 -0.97 20.54
N GLY A 412 11.01 -0.32 21.41
CA GLY A 412 12.29 -0.85 21.88
C GLY A 412 13.38 -0.88 20.81
N LEU A 413 13.22 -0.12 19.72
CA LEU A 413 14.16 -0.06 18.60
C LEU A 413 15.06 1.17 18.71
N LYS A 414 16.33 0.95 19.08
CA LYS A 414 17.32 2.02 19.16
C LYS A 414 17.98 2.24 17.79
N TYR A 415 17.88 3.45 17.26
CA TYR A 415 18.58 3.88 16.04
C TYR A 415 19.33 5.18 16.31
N ASP A 416 20.52 5.35 15.73
CA ASP A 416 21.22 6.64 15.78
C ASP A 416 20.51 7.66 14.87
N PRO A 417 19.93 8.74 15.42
CA PRO A 417 19.23 9.73 14.61
C PRO A 417 20.15 10.42 13.60
N LEU A 418 21.47 10.45 13.81
CA LEU A 418 22.42 11.06 12.87
C LEU A 418 22.70 10.17 11.65
N THR A 419 22.67 8.84 11.79
CA THR A 419 23.16 7.93 10.75
C THR A 419 22.17 6.87 10.29
N GLU A 420 21.07 6.64 11.02
CA GLU A 420 20.16 5.50 10.83
C GLU A 420 18.70 5.90 10.59
N ILE A 421 18.40 7.21 10.53
CA ILE A 421 17.09 7.75 10.16
C ILE A 421 17.22 8.64 8.90
N LEU A 422 16.35 8.40 7.91
CA LEU A 422 16.21 9.19 6.69
C LEU A 422 14.75 9.59 6.47
N VAL A 423 14.48 10.89 6.46
CA VAL A 423 13.18 11.47 6.07
C VAL A 423 13.12 11.62 4.55
N SER A 424 12.00 11.25 3.96
CA SER A 424 11.77 11.18 2.50
C SER A 424 10.39 11.73 2.13
N ASN A 425 10.10 11.86 0.83
CA ASN A 425 8.83 12.37 0.29
C ASN A 425 7.69 11.31 0.36
N GLY A 426 7.45 10.80 1.57
CA GLY A 426 6.47 9.79 1.90
C GLY A 426 6.95 8.35 1.70
N ALA A 427 6.25 7.42 2.34
CA ALA A 427 6.59 5.99 2.38
C ALA A 427 6.84 5.36 1.00
N LYS A 428 6.10 5.77 -0.04
CA LYS A 428 6.30 5.26 -1.41
C LYS A 428 7.71 5.53 -1.94
N GLN A 429 8.27 6.71 -1.69
CA GLN A 429 9.66 7.00 -2.08
C GLN A 429 10.60 6.13 -1.25
N THR A 430 10.36 6.01 0.05
CA THR A 430 11.15 5.19 0.97
C THR A 430 11.24 3.74 0.50
N VAL A 431 10.10 3.12 0.17
CA VAL A 431 10.00 1.76 -0.37
C VAL A 431 10.80 1.65 -1.67
N TYR A 432 10.64 2.60 -2.59
CA TYR A 432 11.38 2.57 -3.85
C TYR A 432 12.90 2.65 -3.64
N GLN A 433 13.37 3.52 -2.74
CA GLN A 433 14.79 3.63 -2.41
C GLN A 433 15.32 2.33 -1.78
N ALA A 434 14.59 1.76 -0.81
CA ALA A 434 14.93 0.48 -0.19
C ALA A 434 15.04 -0.66 -1.23
N LEU A 435 14.13 -0.69 -2.22
CA LEU A 435 14.17 -1.64 -3.32
C LEU A 435 15.35 -1.38 -4.28
N LEU A 436 15.67 -0.12 -4.56
CA LEU A 436 16.70 0.22 -5.55
C LEU A 436 18.11 -0.07 -5.04
N ILE A 437 18.35 0.07 -3.73
CA ILE A 437 19.67 -0.20 -3.14
C ILE A 437 19.95 -1.71 -2.98
N ASN A 438 18.95 -2.58 -3.14
CA ASN A 438 19.09 -4.03 -3.05
C ASN A 438 19.12 -4.67 -4.45
N ARG A 439 20.17 -5.40 -4.79
CA ARG A 439 20.45 -5.87 -6.17
C ARG A 439 19.60 -7.12 -6.53
N PHE A 440 18.48 -6.91 -7.23
CA PHE A 440 17.70 -7.80 -8.12
C PHE A 440 17.17 -9.17 -7.65
N THR A 441 15.97 -9.15 -7.05
CA THR A 441 14.77 -10.03 -7.16
C THR A 441 14.05 -9.93 -5.81
N ALA A 442 12.78 -9.54 -5.77
CA ALA A 442 12.06 -9.33 -4.51
C ALA A 442 10.81 -10.21 -4.47
N ILE A 443 10.57 -10.91 -3.35
CA ILE A 443 9.24 -11.40 -3.04
C ILE A 443 8.39 -10.19 -2.69
N ILE A 444 7.28 -10.04 -3.40
CA ILE A 444 6.20 -9.14 -3.00
C ILE A 444 5.07 -10.03 -2.53
N TYR A 445 4.80 -10.01 -1.23
CA TYR A 445 3.74 -10.79 -0.63
C TYR A 445 2.36 -10.10 -0.72
N ASN A 446 2.33 -8.77 -0.85
CA ASN A 446 1.09 -8.01 -0.95
C ASN A 446 0.77 -7.59 -2.39
N LYS A 447 0.99 -8.49 -3.33
CA LYS A 447 0.09 -8.53 -4.47
C LYS A 447 -1.03 -9.49 -4.05
N VAL A 448 -1.99 -9.00 -3.25
CA VAL A 448 -3.19 -9.79 -2.92
C VAL A 448 -3.84 -10.07 -4.24
#